data_AF-A0A964UM60-F1
#
_entry.id   AF-A0A964UM60-F1
#
_cell.length_a   1.000
_cell.length_b   1.000
_cell.length_c   1.000
_cell.angle_alpha   90.00
_cell.angle_beta   90.00
_cell.angle_gamma   90.00
#
_symmetry.space_group_name_H-M   'P 1'
#
loop_
_entity.id
_entity.type
_entity.pdbx_description
1 polymer ?
#
loop_
_entity_poly.entity_id
_entity_poly.type
_entity_poly.pdbx_seq_one_letter_code
_entity_poly.pdbx_strand_id
1 'polypeptide(L)'
;MNAAGTIDRPLTHDPMKQAPMKLFATEPVGSAIPETTTTHSGANFSRQNRTREMQLQPEALARAHMHDRLREADADRQAVRLIAARRMQRRAERASLRARRALAMAVMN
;
A
#
# COMPACT_ATOMS: atom_id res chain seq x y z
N MET A 1 26.09 -3.24 1.97
CA MET A 1 24.91 -3.26 1.07
C MET A 1 24.63 -1.83 0.65
N ASN A 2 24.95 -1.47 -0.59
CA ASN A 2 24.85 -0.10 -1.11
C ASN A 2 23.69 -0.03 -2.10
N ALA A 3 22.45 0.10 -1.60
CA ALA A 3 21.28 0.28 -2.46
C ALA A 3 21.02 1.78 -2.62
N ALA A 4 21.09 2.29 -3.86
CA ALA A 4 20.88 3.69 -4.16
C ALA A 4 19.38 4.02 -4.23
N GLY A 5 18.92 4.91 -3.34
CA GLY A 5 17.54 5.42 -3.28
C GLY A 5 16.63 4.66 -2.31
N THR A 6 15.93 5.38 -1.44
CA THR A 6 14.91 4.83 -0.51
C THR A 6 13.57 5.50 -0.78
N ILE A 7 12.45 4.91 -0.33
CA ILE A 7 11.10 5.46 -0.54
C ILE A 7 11.00 6.91 -0.02
N ASP A 8 11.61 7.19 1.13
CA ASP A 8 11.63 8.53 1.72
C ASP A 8 12.72 9.46 1.14
N ARG A 9 13.58 8.95 0.25
CA ARG A 9 14.67 9.72 -0.37
C ARG A 9 14.97 9.21 -1.78
N PRO A 10 14.12 9.54 -2.77
CA PRO A 10 14.30 9.09 -4.14
C PRO A 10 15.58 9.69 -4.72
N LEU A 11 16.36 8.86 -5.41
CA LEU A 11 17.52 9.33 -6.14
C LEU A 11 17.06 10.17 -7.34
N THR A 12 17.60 11.38 -7.47
CA THR A 12 17.29 12.28 -8.59
C THR A 12 17.69 11.62 -9.91
N HIS A 13 16.71 11.44 -10.80
CA HIS A 13 16.95 10.88 -12.12
C HIS A 13 17.66 11.93 -12.99
N ASP A 14 18.92 11.67 -13.37
CA ASP A 14 19.72 12.54 -14.23
C ASP A 14 19.80 11.93 -15.64
N PRO A 15 18.91 12.33 -16.58
CA PRO A 15 18.85 11.73 -17.90
C PRO A 15 20.12 11.99 -18.73
N MET A 16 20.94 12.98 -18.37
CA MET A 16 22.15 13.32 -19.12
C MET A 16 23.34 12.41 -18.79
N LYS A 17 23.29 11.65 -17.68
CA LYS A 17 24.34 10.70 -17.28
C LYS A 17 24.04 9.26 -17.66
N GLN A 18 22.98 9.03 -18.43
CA GLN A 18 22.70 7.71 -18.96
C GLN A 18 23.73 7.37 -20.04
N ALA A 19 24.41 6.24 -19.89
CA ALA A 19 25.23 5.70 -20.97
C ALA A 19 24.36 5.56 -22.23
N PRO A 20 24.83 5.94 -23.42
CA PRO A 20 24.05 5.81 -24.65
C PRO A 20 23.52 4.38 -24.77
N MET A 21 22.20 4.25 -24.69
CA MET A 21 21.54 2.96 -24.88
C MET A 21 21.80 2.58 -26.33
N LYS A 22 22.46 1.44 -26.58
CA LYS A 22 22.60 0.92 -27.94
C LYS A 22 21.21 0.69 -28.49
N LEU A 23 20.75 1.56 -29.39
CA LEU A 23 19.65 1.25 -30.27
C LEU A 23 20.15 0.08 -31.14
N PHE A 24 19.47 -1.06 -31.09
CA PHE A 24 19.69 -2.14 -32.05
C PHE A 24 19.22 -1.65 -33.42
N ALA A 25 20.10 -0.95 -34.12
CA ALA A 25 19.96 -0.63 -35.54
C ALA A 25 20.77 -1.66 -36.32
N THR A 26 20.09 -2.67 -36.83
CA THR A 26 20.58 -3.46 -37.97
C THR A 26 19.45 -3.49 -39.00
N GLU A 27 19.29 -2.37 -39.69
CA GLU A 27 18.70 -2.37 -41.02
C GLU A 27 19.84 -2.59 -42.01
N PRO A 28 19.87 -3.69 -42.79
CA PRO A 28 20.71 -3.74 -43.97
C PRO A 28 19.96 -3.02 -45.10
N VAL A 29 20.49 -1.85 -45.45
CA VAL A 29 20.22 -1.15 -46.71
C VAL A 29 20.57 -2.07 -47.88
N GLY A 30 19.61 -2.27 -48.78
CA GLY A 30 19.85 -2.59 -50.19
C GLY A 30 19.87 -4.07 -50.57
N SER A 31 18.71 -4.60 -50.98
CA SER A 31 18.64 -5.63 -52.03
C SER A 31 17.22 -5.70 -52.57
N ALA A 32 17.04 -5.32 -53.83
CA ALA A 32 15.78 -5.45 -54.56
C ALA A 32 15.49 -6.93 -54.88
N ILE A 33 14.45 -7.51 -54.27
CA ILE A 33 13.80 -8.77 -54.73
C ILE A 33 12.30 -8.64 -54.42
N PRO A 34 11.38 -8.84 -55.40
CA PRO A 34 9.94 -8.66 -55.19
C PRO A 34 9.29 -9.91 -54.57
N GLU A 35 8.25 -9.64 -53.78
CA GLU A 35 7.14 -10.52 -53.40
C GLU A 35 7.42 -11.98 -53.01
N THR A 36 7.42 -12.25 -51.69
CA THR A 36 6.79 -13.46 -51.14
C THR A 36 6.18 -13.15 -49.77
N THR A 37 4.85 -13.21 -49.74
CA THR A 37 3.98 -13.49 -48.59
C THR A 37 4.64 -14.33 -47.49
N THR A 38 4.96 -13.73 -46.32
CA THR A 38 5.09 -14.47 -45.05
C THR A 38 4.79 -13.56 -43.86
N THR A 39 3.51 -13.51 -43.52
CA THR A 39 3.04 -13.86 -42.17
C THR A 39 3.89 -13.38 -40.98
N HIS A 40 3.93 -12.07 -40.73
CA HIS A 40 4.16 -11.54 -39.37
C HIS A 40 3.03 -10.63 -38.89
N SER A 41 1.80 -10.96 -39.32
CA SER A 41 0.59 -10.64 -38.55
C SER A 41 0.47 -11.64 -37.40
N GLY A 42 1.36 -11.52 -36.41
CA GLY A 42 1.50 -12.50 -35.32
C GLY A 42 2.05 -11.91 -34.03
N ALA A 43 2.99 -10.96 -34.12
CA ALA A 43 3.66 -10.38 -32.97
C ALA A 43 2.86 -9.28 -32.25
N ASN A 44 1.70 -8.88 -32.78
CA ASN A 44 0.82 -7.90 -32.14
C ASN A 44 -0.29 -8.55 -31.29
N PHE A 45 -0.47 -9.88 -31.37
CA PHE A 45 -1.49 -10.59 -30.58
C PHE A 45 -1.11 -10.77 -29.10
N SER A 46 0.14 -10.52 -28.71
CA SER A 46 0.60 -10.75 -27.33
C SER A 46 0.36 -9.57 -26.37
N ARG A 47 0.06 -8.36 -26.87
CA ARG A 47 -0.37 -7.23 -26.01
C ARG A 47 -1.89 -7.20 -25.82
N GLN A 48 -2.50 -8.37 -25.61
CA GLN A 48 -3.93 -8.51 -25.32
C GLN A 48 -4.34 -7.99 -23.94
N ASN A 49 -3.40 -7.62 -23.05
CA ASN A 49 -3.68 -6.92 -21.80
C ASN A 49 -3.83 -5.39 -21.96
N ARG A 50 -4.39 -4.95 -23.09
CA ARG A 50 -4.88 -3.58 -23.30
C ARG A 50 -6.38 -3.66 -23.58
N THR A 51 -7.18 -3.97 -22.57
CA THR A 51 -8.62 -3.79 -22.66
C THR A 51 -8.91 -2.28 -22.53
N ARG A 52 -9.57 -1.69 -23.53
CA ARG A 52 -10.05 -0.29 -23.47
C ARG A 52 -11.34 -0.16 -22.65
N GLU A 53 -11.84 -1.28 -22.15
CA GLU A 53 -12.94 -1.39 -21.20
C GLU A 53 -12.39 -1.42 -19.78
N MET A 54 -13.07 -0.75 -18.84
CA MET A 54 -12.81 -0.92 -17.42
C MET A 54 -12.99 -2.40 -17.07
N GLN A 55 -11.90 -3.10 -16.74
CA GLN A 55 -11.97 -4.38 -16.05
C GLN A 55 -12.42 -4.10 -14.61
N LEU A 56 -13.71 -3.81 -14.47
CA LEU A 56 -14.38 -3.81 -13.20
C LEU A 56 -14.27 -5.27 -12.69
N GLN A 57 -13.33 -5.55 -11.77
CA GLN A 57 -13.74 -6.40 -10.64
C GLN A 57 -15.09 -5.83 -10.20
N PRO A 58 -16.14 -6.63 -9.88
CA PRO A 58 -17.44 -6.06 -9.55
C PRO A 58 -17.18 -5.00 -8.49
N GLU A 59 -17.27 -3.72 -8.88
CA GLU A 59 -16.76 -2.64 -8.03
C GLU A 59 -17.53 -2.64 -6.72
N ALA A 60 -18.79 -3.10 -6.80
CA ALA A 60 -19.63 -3.49 -5.70
C ALA A 60 -18.95 -4.46 -4.70
N LEU A 61 -18.29 -5.52 -5.17
CA LEU A 61 -17.58 -6.49 -4.33
C LEU A 61 -16.36 -5.86 -3.66
N ALA A 62 -15.54 -5.11 -4.42
CA ALA A 62 -14.38 -4.43 -3.85
C ALA A 62 -14.80 -3.36 -2.81
N ARG A 63 -15.84 -2.56 -3.11
CA ARG A 63 -16.42 -1.59 -2.18
C ARG A 63 -17.04 -2.26 -0.96
N ALA A 64 -17.69 -3.42 -1.11
CA ALA A 64 -18.24 -4.18 0.02
C ALA A 64 -17.11 -4.69 0.93
N HIS A 65 -16.07 -5.31 0.38
CA HIS A 65 -14.94 -5.78 1.16
C HIS A 65 -14.24 -4.63 1.91
N MET A 66 -14.05 -3.46 1.27
CA MET A 66 -13.47 -2.30 1.94
C MET A 66 -14.38 -1.75 3.05
N HIS A 67 -15.70 -1.74 2.86
CA HIS A 67 -16.63 -1.39 3.93
C HIS A 67 -16.55 -2.35 5.12
N ASP A 68 -16.45 -3.65 4.86
CA ASP A 68 -16.34 -4.65 5.93
C ASP A 68 -15.03 -4.47 6.71
N ARG A 69 -13.91 -4.21 6.03
CA ARG A 69 -12.63 -3.88 6.67
C ARG A 69 -12.68 -2.61 7.51
N LEU A 70 -13.37 -1.58 7.04
CA LEU A 70 -13.56 -0.34 7.81
C LEU A 70 -14.39 -0.60 9.08
N ARG A 71 -15.47 -1.38 8.97
CA ARG A 71 -16.32 -1.75 10.11
C ARG A 71 -15.54 -2.56 11.15
N GLU A 72 -14.74 -3.52 10.72
CA GLU A 72 -13.88 -4.33 11.59
C GLU A 72 -12.89 -3.42 12.36
N ALA A 73 -12.21 -2.52 11.64
CA ALA A 73 -11.28 -1.57 12.26
C ALA A 73 -11.96 -0.62 13.27
N ASP A 74 -13.19 -0.18 12.99
CA ASP A 74 -13.94 0.68 13.92
C ASP A 74 -14.40 -0.08 15.17
N ALA A 75 -14.79 -1.35 15.04
CA ALA A 75 -15.11 -2.21 16.18
C ALA A 75 -13.88 -2.40 17.10
N ASP A 76 -12.71 -2.65 16.52
CA ASP A 76 -11.45 -2.78 17.26
C ASP A 76 -11.10 -1.49 18.01
N ARG A 77 -11.23 -0.33 17.35
CA ARG A 77 -11.01 0.98 17.99
C ARG A 77 -11.94 1.19 19.19
N GLN A 78 -13.22 0.82 19.06
CA GLN A 78 -14.18 0.91 20.17
C GLN A 78 -13.79 -0.02 21.32
N ALA A 79 -13.42 -1.27 21.03
CA ALA A 79 -12.98 -2.22 22.05
C ALA A 79 -11.76 -1.71 22.84
N VAL A 80 -10.75 -1.18 22.14
CA VAL A 80 -9.56 -0.59 22.77
C VAL A 80 -9.92 0.59 23.69
N ARG A 81 -10.83 1.47 23.24
CA ARG A 81 -11.31 2.61 24.06
C ARG A 81 -12.02 2.13 25.32
N LEU A 82 -12.86 1.11 25.23
CA LEU A 82 -13.57 0.54 26.39
C LEU A 82 -12.61 -0.10 27.39
N ILE A 83 -11.59 -0.84 26.92
CA ILE A 83 -10.56 -1.42 27.79
C ILE A 83 -9.78 -0.32 28.51
N ALA A 84 -9.38 0.74 27.80
CA ALA A 84 -8.69 1.88 28.39
C ALA A 84 -9.55 2.58 29.47
N ALA A 85 -10.83 2.82 29.19
CA ALA A 85 -11.76 3.42 30.13
C ALA A 85 -11.91 2.57 31.41
N ARG A 86 -12.10 1.24 31.28
CA ARG A 86 -12.17 0.32 32.44
C ARG A 86 -10.89 0.31 33.26
N ARG A 87 -9.72 0.39 32.60
CA ARG A 87 -8.43 0.48 33.30
C ARG A 87 -8.32 1.78 34.09
N MET A 88 -8.78 2.91 33.54
CA MET A 88 -8.80 4.19 34.24
C MET A 88 -9.78 4.18 35.42
N GLN A 89 -10.95 3.57 35.27
CA GLN A 89 -11.91 3.41 36.36
C GLN A 89 -11.32 2.66 37.55
N ARG A 90 -10.70 1.48 37.31
CA ARG A 90 -10.03 0.72 38.38
C ARG A 90 -8.91 1.51 39.06
N ARG A 91 -8.18 2.34 38.31
CA ARG A 91 -7.15 3.23 38.88
C ARG A 91 -7.78 4.30 39.78
N ALA A 92 -8.87 4.90 39.36
CA ALA A 92 -9.60 5.88 40.16
C ALA A 92 -10.17 5.26 41.46
N GLU A 93 -10.75 4.06 41.38
CA GLU A 93 -11.23 3.31 42.55
C GLU A 93 -10.10 3.00 43.55
N ARG A 94 -8.94 2.56 43.05
CA ARG A 94 -7.77 2.32 43.91
C ARG A 94 -7.25 3.62 44.54
N ALA A 95 -7.21 4.71 43.76
CA ALA A 95 -6.79 6.01 44.26
C ALA A 95 -7.74 6.52 45.36
N SER A 96 -9.05 6.37 45.17
CA SER A 96 -10.05 6.79 46.16
C SER A 96 -9.98 5.95 47.43
N LEU A 97 -9.80 4.64 47.34
CA LEU A 97 -9.59 3.77 48.50
C LEU A 97 -8.32 4.15 49.27
N ARG A 98 -7.22 4.42 48.55
CA ARG A 98 -5.96 4.89 49.17
C ARG A 98 -6.14 6.22 49.89
N ALA A 99 -6.83 7.17 49.26
CA ALA A 99 -7.12 8.46 49.87
C ALA A 99 -7.96 8.30 51.15
N ARG A 100 -9.04 7.49 51.09
CA ARG A 100 -9.88 7.19 52.27
C ARG A 100 -9.07 6.55 53.39
N ARG A 101 -8.20 5.58 53.06
CA ARG A 101 -7.31 4.95 54.05
C ARG A 101 -6.33 5.96 54.66
N ALA A 102 -5.73 6.83 53.85
CA ALA A 102 -4.80 7.84 54.35
C ALA A 102 -5.51 8.82 55.31
N LEU A 103 -6.73 9.25 54.97
CA LEU A 103 -7.55 10.08 55.85
C LEU A 103 -7.89 9.36 57.16
N ALA A 104 -8.31 8.09 57.11
CA ALA A 104 -8.61 7.32 58.32
C ALA A 104 -7.38 7.16 59.22
N MET A 105 -6.21 6.87 58.64
CA MET A 105 -4.95 6.80 59.39
C MET A 105 -4.56 8.16 59.99
N ALA A 106 -4.82 9.27 59.28
CA ALA A 106 -4.56 10.62 59.80
C ALA A 106 -5.48 11.02 60.96
N VAL A 107 -6.69 10.44 61.04
CA VAL A 107 -7.64 10.68 62.15
C VAL A 107 -7.34 9.79 63.36
N MET A 108 -6.78 8.60 63.16
CA MET A 108 -6.47 7.64 64.23
C MET A 108 -5.10 7.87 64.91
N ASN A 109 -4.32 8.85 64.45
CA ASN A 109 -3.06 9.30 65.05
C ASN A 109 -3.29 10.59 65.84
#